data_AF-A0AAD7XKD0-F1
#
_entry.id   AF-A0AAD7XKD0-F1
#
_cell.length_a   1.000
_cell.length_b   1.000
_cell.length_c   1.000
_cell.angle_alpha   90.00
_cell.angle_beta   90.00
_cell.angle_gamma   90.00
#
_symmetry.space_group_name_H-M   'P 1'
#
loop_
_entity.id
_entity.type
_entity.pdbx_description
1 polymer ?
#
loop_
_entity_poly.entity_id
_entity_poly.type
_entity_poly.pdbx_seq_one_letter_code
_entity_poly.pdbx_strand_id
1 'polypeptide(L)'
;MPRGAPVTLLRKVPIVAAAADRLPVFTLTFSHPPSVEQFRMDMGDVVKIVVPAYKPKSYSVSAMRDGEFDVTFKVYPNGRASGYLDRLAVGDEVFVFRKGRKVRVPGRLVGIVAYGVGATEAVPIAEAEVAKGDAELVTLLWASRTVADTFWGDRLESLAATGKFRLVSMYSREFCEGALHGRVTPQVLRDVFGGEEDIRFLIVGTKEMMAQTDLMLADVGYPMPATALLQ
;
A
#
# COMPACT_ATOMS: atom_id res chain seq x y z
N MET A 1 -17.27 -2.39 -21.88
CA MET A 1 -16.22 -2.17 -20.87
C MET A 1 -15.76 -0.73 -21.00
N PRO A 2 -15.54 0.02 -19.91
CA PRO A 2 -14.95 1.35 -20.03
C PRO A 2 -13.62 1.21 -20.78
N ARG A 3 -13.50 1.91 -21.91
CA ARG A 3 -12.23 2.07 -22.60
C ARG A 3 -11.43 3.00 -21.69
N GLY A 4 -10.40 2.48 -21.02
CA GLY A 4 -9.54 3.33 -20.19
C GLY A 4 -8.96 4.49 -21.01
N ALA A 5 -8.39 5.48 -20.35
CA ALA A 5 -7.57 6.49 -21.00
C ALA A 5 -6.15 5.94 -21.21
N PRO A 6 -5.49 6.25 -22.34
CA PRO A 6 -4.12 5.84 -22.59
C PRO A 6 -3.14 6.61 -21.69
N VAL A 7 -2.13 5.90 -21.19
CA VAL A 7 -0.98 6.46 -20.48
C VAL A 7 0.29 5.77 -20.96
N THR A 8 1.38 6.53 -21.03
CA THR A 8 2.68 6.07 -21.53
C THR A 8 3.59 5.73 -20.36
N LEU A 9 4.28 4.59 -20.42
CA LEU A 9 5.32 4.26 -19.45
C LEU A 9 6.54 5.14 -19.68
N LEU A 10 6.85 6.02 -18.74
CA LEU A 10 7.96 6.96 -18.83
C LEU A 10 9.24 6.41 -18.18
N ARG A 11 9.10 5.67 -17.07
CA ARG A 11 10.23 5.09 -16.33
C ARG A 11 9.86 3.77 -15.69
N LYS A 12 10.82 2.85 -15.62
CA LYS A 12 10.73 1.58 -14.89
C LYS A 12 11.97 1.43 -14.01
N VAL A 13 11.79 1.45 -12.70
CA VAL A 13 12.88 1.41 -11.72
C VAL A 13 12.77 0.15 -10.86
N PRO A 14 13.81 -0.70 -10.78
CA PRO A 14 13.84 -1.80 -9.82
C PRO A 14 14.01 -1.24 -8.41
N ILE A 15 13.14 -1.68 -7.50
CA ILE A 15 13.18 -1.30 -6.08
C ILE A 15 13.70 -2.46 -5.23
N VAL A 16 13.29 -3.68 -5.55
CA VAL A 16 13.77 -4.91 -4.93
C VAL A 16 14.22 -5.86 -6.03
N ALA A 17 15.47 -6.31 -5.96
CA ALA A 17 16.03 -7.27 -6.91
C ALA A 17 15.49 -8.69 -6.67
N ALA A 18 15.31 -9.44 -7.76
CA ALA A 18 14.97 -10.85 -7.68
C ALA A 18 16.11 -11.65 -7.03
N ALA A 19 15.75 -12.64 -6.20
CA ALA A 19 16.65 -13.65 -5.66
C ALA A 19 15.90 -14.98 -5.52
N ALA A 20 16.60 -16.06 -5.13
CA ALA A 20 16.00 -17.39 -5.03
C ALA A 20 14.72 -17.46 -4.17
N ASP A 21 14.65 -16.65 -3.12
CA ASP A 21 13.54 -16.57 -2.16
C ASP A 21 12.75 -15.24 -2.23
N ARG A 22 13.17 -14.32 -3.11
CA ARG A 22 12.68 -12.95 -3.20
C ARG A 22 12.18 -12.62 -4.59
N LEU A 23 10.94 -12.15 -4.64
CA LEU A 23 10.36 -11.70 -5.90
C LEU A 23 10.66 -10.21 -6.11
N PRO A 24 10.94 -9.79 -7.35
CA PRO A 24 11.31 -8.41 -7.61
C PRO A 24 10.12 -7.47 -7.45
N VAL A 25 10.43 -6.23 -7.07
CA VAL A 25 9.48 -5.11 -6.99
C VAL A 25 9.99 -4.01 -7.89
N PHE A 26 9.10 -3.46 -8.72
CA PHE A 26 9.41 -2.33 -9.59
C PHE A 26 8.45 -1.18 -9.31
N THR A 27 8.93 0.03 -9.54
CA THR A 27 8.09 1.22 -9.71
C THR A 27 8.03 1.57 -11.19
N LEU A 28 6.81 1.67 -11.72
CA LEU A 28 6.52 2.19 -13.05
C LEU A 28 6.00 3.61 -12.91
N THR A 29 6.63 4.56 -13.59
CA THR A 29 6.11 5.91 -13.75
C THR A 29 5.37 6.01 -15.06
N PHE A 30 4.09 6.35 -15.01
CA PHE A 30 3.26 6.63 -16.18
C PHE A 30 3.00 8.12 -16.35
N SER A 31 2.76 8.56 -17.59
CA SER A 31 2.21 9.89 -17.85
C SER A 31 0.80 10.03 -17.27
N HIS A 32 0.45 11.25 -16.86
CA HIS A 32 -0.87 11.63 -16.36
C HIS A 32 -1.44 12.75 -17.23
N PRO A 33 -1.97 12.43 -18.44
CA PRO A 33 -2.60 13.44 -19.28
C PRO A 33 -3.92 13.93 -18.66
N PRO A 34 -4.39 15.14 -19.01
CA PRO A 34 -5.65 15.71 -18.49
C PRO A 34 -6.90 14.84 -18.71
N SER A 35 -6.85 13.90 -19.66
CA SER A 35 -7.93 12.93 -19.93
C SER A 35 -8.06 11.83 -18.88
N VAL A 36 -7.05 11.64 -18.01
CA VAL A 36 -7.07 10.66 -16.92
C VAL A 36 -7.59 11.34 -15.66
N GLU A 37 -8.70 10.84 -15.12
CA GLU A 37 -9.23 11.31 -13.83
C GLU A 37 -8.14 11.31 -12.74
N GLN A 38 -8.12 12.36 -11.92
CA GLN A 38 -7.19 12.48 -10.81
C GLN A 38 -7.45 11.41 -9.75
N PHE A 39 -6.40 10.75 -9.29
CA PHE A 39 -6.47 9.74 -8.23
C PHE A 39 -6.40 10.41 -6.86
N ARG A 40 -7.36 10.13 -5.98
CA ARG A 40 -7.29 10.51 -4.56
C ARG A 40 -6.49 9.45 -3.80
N MET A 41 -5.17 9.55 -3.89
CA MET A 41 -4.23 8.58 -3.29
C MET A 41 -4.47 8.43 -1.79
N ASP A 42 -4.74 9.55 -1.11
CA ASP A 42 -5.06 9.64 0.30
C ASP A 42 -6.44 9.07 0.68
N MET A 43 -7.28 8.75 -0.31
CA MET A 43 -8.57 8.09 -0.16
C MET A 43 -8.53 6.62 -0.64
N GLY A 44 -7.34 6.08 -0.91
CA GLY A 44 -7.18 4.72 -1.42
C GLY A 44 -7.83 4.48 -2.79
N ASP A 45 -7.93 5.53 -3.62
CA ASP A 45 -8.28 5.36 -5.02
C ASP A 45 -7.22 4.48 -5.70
N VAL A 46 -7.67 3.52 -6.51
CA VAL A 46 -6.78 2.64 -7.27
C VAL A 46 -6.82 2.96 -8.74
N VAL A 47 -5.70 2.78 -9.42
CA VAL A 47 -5.66 2.73 -10.87
C VAL A 47 -6.00 1.31 -11.34
N LYS A 48 -6.96 1.22 -12.27
CA LYS A 48 -7.31 0.00 -12.97
C LYS A 48 -6.55 -0.06 -14.28
N ILE A 49 -5.55 -0.93 -14.33
CA ILE A 49 -4.79 -1.18 -15.56
C ILE A 49 -5.50 -2.26 -16.37
N VAL A 50 -5.80 -1.96 -17.63
CA VAL A 50 -6.37 -2.91 -18.59
C VAL A 50 -5.25 -3.87 -19.02
N VAL A 51 -5.45 -5.17 -18.75
CA VAL A 51 -4.49 -6.21 -19.11
C VAL A 51 -5.01 -6.94 -20.34
N PRO A 52 -4.24 -7.05 -21.44
CA PRO A 52 -4.67 -7.73 -22.66
C PRO A 52 -5.17 -9.16 -22.40
N ALA A 53 -6.30 -9.53 -23.03
CA ALA A 53 -6.96 -10.83 -22.86
C ALA A 53 -7.22 -11.25 -21.39
N TYR A 54 -7.35 -10.27 -20.49
CA TYR A 54 -7.59 -10.50 -19.08
C TYR A 54 -8.46 -9.39 -18.46
N LYS A 55 -8.88 -9.58 -17.20
CA LYS A 55 -9.66 -8.56 -16.49
C LYS A 55 -8.76 -7.41 -16.02
N PRO A 56 -9.25 -6.16 -16.00
CA PRO A 56 -8.51 -5.04 -15.42
C PRO A 56 -8.11 -5.30 -13.97
N LYS A 57 -6.87 -4.98 -13.62
CA LYS A 57 -6.30 -5.21 -12.29
C LYS A 57 -6.11 -3.89 -11.54
N SER A 58 -6.44 -3.90 -10.25
CA SER A 58 -6.19 -2.76 -9.37
C SER A 58 -4.72 -2.71 -8.98
N TYR A 59 -4.15 -1.52 -9.02
CA TYR A 59 -2.92 -1.15 -8.36
C TYR A 59 -3.12 0.18 -7.63
N SER A 60 -2.48 0.34 -6.49
CA SER A 60 -2.49 1.60 -5.74
C SER A 60 -1.50 2.56 -6.38
N VAL A 61 -1.84 3.84 -6.40
CA VAL A 61 -0.92 4.89 -6.86
C VAL A 61 0.08 5.14 -5.73
N SER A 62 1.36 4.92 -5.98
CA SER A 62 2.41 5.01 -4.95
C SER A 62 3.05 6.39 -4.82
N ALA A 63 2.84 7.26 -5.83
CA ALA A 63 3.18 8.67 -5.83
C ALA A 63 2.42 9.39 -6.95
N MET A 64 2.15 10.68 -6.74
CA MET A 64 1.56 11.60 -7.71
C MET A 64 2.46 12.82 -7.85
N ARG A 65 2.70 13.26 -9.08
CA ARG A 65 3.44 14.49 -9.43
C ARG A 65 2.70 15.20 -10.57
N ASP A 66 3.14 16.41 -10.89
CA ASP A 66 2.59 17.11 -12.05
C ASP A 66 2.85 16.31 -13.34
N GLY A 67 1.79 15.97 -14.05
CA GLY A 67 1.83 15.21 -15.31
C GLY A 67 2.26 13.74 -15.21
N GLU A 68 2.44 13.16 -14.02
CA GLU A 68 2.89 11.77 -13.86
C GLU A 68 2.38 11.09 -12.58
N PHE A 69 2.26 9.76 -12.61
CA PHE A 69 1.97 8.96 -11.42
C PHE A 69 2.77 7.66 -11.38
N ASP A 70 3.01 7.15 -10.18
CA ASP A 70 3.72 5.88 -9.98
C ASP A 70 2.80 4.73 -9.61
N VAL A 71 3.10 3.57 -10.15
CA VAL A 71 2.58 2.27 -9.71
C VAL A 71 3.76 1.40 -9.27
N THR A 72 3.79 1.07 -7.99
CA THR A 72 4.77 0.13 -7.45
C THR A 72 4.13 -1.23 -7.26
N PHE A 73 4.77 -2.28 -7.78
CA PHE A 73 4.20 -3.62 -7.84
C PHE A 73 5.25 -4.71 -7.71
N LYS A 74 4.82 -5.86 -7.15
CA LYS A 74 5.63 -7.08 -7.02
C LYS A 74 5.34 -8.00 -8.20
N VAL A 75 6.39 -8.51 -8.83
CA VAL A 75 6.26 -9.51 -9.90
C VAL A 75 6.01 -10.87 -9.29
N TYR A 76 4.96 -11.56 -9.72
CA TYR A 76 4.63 -12.89 -9.22
C TYR A 76 4.86 -13.91 -10.32
N PRO A 77 5.51 -15.06 -10.04
CA PRO A 77 5.63 -16.14 -11.01
C PRO A 77 4.26 -16.54 -11.54
N ASN A 78 4.14 -16.67 -12.86
CA ASN A 78 2.88 -16.97 -13.56
C ASN A 78 1.75 -15.93 -13.35
N GLY A 79 2.05 -14.77 -12.77
CA GLY A 79 1.09 -13.69 -12.58
C GLY A 79 0.77 -13.00 -13.90
N ARG A 80 -0.46 -13.16 -14.42
CA ARG A 80 -0.87 -12.55 -15.70
C ARG A 80 -0.70 -11.03 -15.72
N ALA A 81 -1.18 -10.35 -14.67
CA ALA A 81 -1.17 -8.89 -14.60
C ALA A 81 0.21 -8.33 -14.24
N SER A 82 0.88 -8.91 -13.25
CA SER A 82 2.23 -8.47 -12.85
C SER A 82 3.27 -8.81 -13.91
N GLY A 83 3.16 -9.96 -14.57
CA GLY A 83 4.00 -10.31 -15.72
C GLY A 83 3.75 -9.43 -16.95
N TYR A 84 2.52 -8.95 -17.17
CA TYR A 84 2.24 -7.94 -18.19
C TYR A 84 2.99 -6.63 -17.91
N LEU A 85 2.84 -6.09 -16.70
CA LEU A 85 3.55 -4.88 -16.28
C LEU A 85 5.07 -5.03 -16.33
N ASP A 86 5.58 -6.21 -15.97
CA ASP A 86 7.02 -6.48 -16.01
C ASP A 86 7.58 -6.52 -17.45
N ARG A 87 6.77 -6.87 -18.45
CA ARG A 87 7.23 -6.88 -19.85
C ARG A 87 7.18 -5.51 -20.53
N LEU A 88 6.56 -4.51 -19.92
CA LEU A 88 6.47 -3.18 -20.52
C LEU A 88 7.86 -2.55 -20.66
N ALA A 89 8.10 -1.93 -21.81
CA ALA A 89 9.24 -1.07 -22.09
C ALA A 89 8.85 0.41 -21.94
N VAL A 90 9.84 1.25 -21.64
CA VAL A 90 9.64 2.71 -21.67
C VAL A 90 9.18 3.11 -23.08
N GLY A 91 8.14 3.93 -23.14
CA GLY A 91 7.44 4.30 -24.37
C GLY A 91 6.17 3.49 -24.65
N ASP A 92 5.98 2.33 -24.02
CA ASP A 92 4.76 1.54 -24.19
C ASP A 92 3.54 2.27 -23.62
N GLU A 93 2.40 2.12 -24.31
CA GLU A 93 1.11 2.62 -23.87
C GLU A 93 0.30 1.53 -23.16
N VAL A 94 -0.37 1.91 -22.07
CA VAL A 94 -1.37 1.09 -21.39
C VAL A 94 -2.66 1.88 -21.19
N PHE A 95 -3.80 1.19 -21.11
CA PHE A 95 -5.07 1.83 -20.82
C PHE A 95 -5.40 1.74 -19.34
N VAL A 96 -5.76 2.87 -18.73
CA VAL A 96 -6.08 2.96 -17.31
C VAL A 96 -7.39 3.68 -17.04
N PHE A 97 -8.01 3.39 -15.89
CA PHE A 97 -9.10 4.20 -15.37
C PHE A 97 -9.07 4.20 -13.85
N ARG A 98 -9.61 5.24 -13.22
CA ARG A 98 -9.71 5.33 -11.77
C ARG A 98 -10.80 4.41 -11.24
N LYS A 99 -10.57 3.81 -10.08
CA LYS A 99 -11.63 3.21 -9.26
C LYS A 99 -11.43 3.61 -7.81
N GLY A 100 -12.41 4.30 -7.25
CA GLY A 100 -12.45 4.62 -5.83
C GLY A 100 -13.66 5.47 -5.52
N ARG A 101 -14.27 5.19 -4.36
CA ARG A 101 -15.45 5.88 -3.85
C ARG A 101 -15.38 6.07 -2.34
N LYS A 102 -14.25 5.67 -1.75
CA LYS A 102 -14.09 5.70 -0.32
C LYS A 102 -14.05 7.15 0.16
N VAL A 103 -14.49 7.36 1.38
CA VAL A 103 -14.43 8.62 2.11
C VAL A 103 -13.60 8.40 3.36
N ARG A 104 -12.75 9.37 3.70
CA ARG A 104 -11.97 9.34 4.94
C ARG A 104 -12.86 9.65 6.14
N VAL A 105 -12.75 8.82 7.17
CA VAL A 105 -13.29 9.08 8.50
C VAL A 105 -12.10 9.39 9.42
N PRO A 106 -11.96 10.63 9.92
CA PRO A 106 -10.85 11.01 10.78
C PRO A 106 -10.92 10.33 12.14
N GLY A 107 -9.78 10.29 12.82
CA GLY A 107 -9.66 9.96 14.24
C GLY A 107 -8.34 10.47 14.77
N ARG A 108 -8.24 10.64 16.09
CA ARG A 108 -7.05 11.11 16.79
C ARG A 108 -5.83 10.23 16.50
N LEU A 109 -6.03 8.92 16.38
CA LEU A 109 -4.98 7.97 16.02
C LEU A 109 -5.30 7.25 14.72
N VAL A 110 -4.25 6.91 13.97
CA VAL A 110 -4.38 6.11 12.75
C VAL A 110 -3.51 4.85 12.85
N GLY A 111 -4.14 3.69 12.74
CA GLY A 111 -3.46 2.39 12.65
C GLY A 111 -3.49 1.84 11.23
N ILE A 112 -2.34 1.52 10.66
CA ILE A 112 -2.24 0.94 9.32
C ILE A 112 -1.57 -0.42 9.43
N VAL A 113 -2.22 -1.47 8.92
CA VAL A 113 -1.66 -2.83 8.85
C VAL A 113 -1.38 -3.17 7.39
N ALA A 114 -0.11 -3.32 7.03
CA ALA A 114 0.33 -3.61 5.67
C ALA A 114 1.01 -4.98 5.58
N TYR A 115 0.62 -5.77 4.58
CA TYR A 115 1.23 -7.07 4.29
C TYR A 115 2.06 -7.03 3.01
N GLY A 116 3.37 -7.26 3.13
CA GLY A 116 4.30 -7.32 2.01
C GLY A 116 4.19 -6.09 1.10
N VAL A 117 3.86 -6.30 -0.19
CA VAL A 117 3.70 -5.20 -1.15
C VAL A 117 2.50 -4.29 -0.86
N GLY A 118 1.65 -4.61 0.14
CA GLY A 118 0.59 -3.71 0.61
C GLY A 118 1.12 -2.34 1.10
N ALA A 119 2.41 -2.25 1.40
CA ALA A 119 3.09 -0.97 1.66
C ALA A 119 2.94 0.06 0.54
N THR A 120 2.69 -0.36 -0.71
CA THR A 120 2.53 0.56 -1.84
C THR A 120 1.27 1.42 -1.77
N GLU A 121 0.30 1.05 -0.94
CA GLU A 121 -0.86 1.87 -0.56
C GLU A 121 -0.69 2.45 0.84
N ALA A 122 -0.18 1.65 1.78
CA ALA A 122 -0.09 2.04 3.17
C ALA A 122 0.88 3.20 3.43
N VAL A 123 2.06 3.22 2.77
CA VAL A 123 3.05 4.29 2.97
C VAL A 123 2.53 5.65 2.43
N PRO A 124 2.02 5.75 1.19
CA PRO A 124 1.45 7.02 0.72
C PRO A 124 0.26 7.52 1.54
N ILE A 125 -0.58 6.62 2.06
CA ILE A 125 -1.66 7.02 2.97
C ILE A 125 -1.09 7.49 4.31
N ALA A 126 -0.10 6.80 4.88
CA ALA A 126 0.56 7.25 6.09
C ALA A 126 1.15 8.66 5.94
N GLU A 127 1.84 8.93 4.81
CA GLU A 127 2.33 10.28 4.48
C GLU A 127 1.21 11.30 4.41
N ALA A 128 0.10 10.95 3.75
CA ALA A 128 -1.04 11.85 3.64
C ALA A 128 -1.73 12.11 4.99
N GLU A 129 -1.79 11.13 5.88
CA GLU A 129 -2.37 11.30 7.23
C GLU A 129 -1.47 12.16 8.12
N VAL A 130 -0.15 11.94 8.08
CA VAL A 130 0.82 12.80 8.78
C VAL A 130 0.76 14.24 8.26
N ALA A 131 0.65 14.43 6.93
CA ALA A 131 0.59 15.75 6.30
C ALA A 131 -0.71 16.51 6.58
N LYS A 132 -1.86 15.82 6.70
CA LYS A 132 -3.12 16.44 7.15
C LYS A 132 -3.00 17.01 8.56
N GLY A 133 -2.24 16.32 9.42
CA GLY A 133 -1.83 16.81 10.73
C GLY A 133 -2.91 16.81 11.81
N ASP A 134 -4.11 16.31 11.50
CA ASP A 134 -5.24 16.14 12.43
C ASP A 134 -5.14 14.87 13.28
N ALA A 135 -4.34 13.89 12.87
CA ALA A 135 -3.94 12.76 13.70
C ALA A 135 -2.74 13.13 14.60
N GLU A 136 -2.79 12.70 15.86
CA GLU A 136 -1.68 12.83 16.82
C GLU A 136 -0.57 11.84 16.48
N LEU A 137 -0.93 10.61 16.09
CA LEU A 137 0.02 9.57 15.73
C LEU A 137 -0.53 8.67 14.63
N VAL A 138 0.29 8.43 13.62
CA VAL A 138 0.07 7.41 12.58
C VAL A 138 1.03 6.24 12.84
N THR A 139 0.50 5.07 13.15
CA THR A 139 1.29 3.84 13.33
C THR A 139 1.12 2.90 12.15
N LEU A 140 2.22 2.53 11.50
CA LEU A 140 2.27 1.51 10.45
C LEU A 140 2.86 0.21 11.00
N LEU A 141 2.06 -0.85 11.10
CA LEU A 141 2.54 -2.22 11.25
C LEU A 141 2.79 -2.82 9.86
N TRP A 142 4.06 -2.98 9.49
CA TRP A 142 4.44 -3.59 8.21
C TRP A 142 4.95 -5.02 8.39
N ALA A 143 4.10 -5.99 8.04
CA ALA A 143 4.41 -7.40 8.09
C ALA A 143 4.96 -7.90 6.74
N SER A 144 6.22 -8.33 6.72
CA SER A 144 6.95 -8.86 5.57
C SER A 144 7.54 -10.25 5.87
N ARG A 145 8.16 -10.91 4.88
CA ARG A 145 8.82 -12.20 5.14
C ARG A 145 10.20 -12.00 5.74
N THR A 146 10.97 -11.09 5.15
CA THR A 146 12.35 -10.75 5.53
C THR A 146 12.55 -9.23 5.43
N VAL A 147 13.63 -8.72 6.01
CA VAL A 147 14.06 -7.31 5.86
C VAL A 147 14.26 -6.99 4.37
N ALA A 148 14.82 -7.94 3.63
CA ALA A 148 15.07 -7.82 2.21
C ALA A 148 13.81 -7.66 1.33
N ASP A 149 12.60 -7.91 1.85
CA ASP A 149 11.32 -7.67 1.17
C ASP A 149 10.78 -6.23 1.40
N THR A 150 11.36 -5.45 2.30
CA THR A 150 10.97 -4.05 2.57
C THR A 150 11.75 -3.07 1.68
N PHE A 151 11.19 -1.87 1.51
CA PHE A 151 11.71 -0.84 0.62
C PHE A 151 11.22 0.54 1.04
N TRP A 152 11.74 1.59 0.40
CA TRP A 152 11.49 3.00 0.74
C TRP A 152 11.91 3.40 2.17
N GLY A 153 13.09 2.94 2.60
CA GLY A 153 13.70 3.33 3.88
C GLY A 153 13.69 4.85 4.09
N ASP A 154 14.22 5.60 3.11
CA ASP A 154 14.30 7.07 3.17
C ASP A 154 12.94 7.76 3.40
N ARG A 155 11.84 7.21 2.82
CA ARG A 155 10.48 7.76 3.03
C ARG A 155 10.01 7.50 4.46
N LEU A 156 10.26 6.30 4.97
CA LEU A 156 9.88 5.91 6.33
C LEU A 156 10.69 6.66 7.39
N GLU A 157 11.99 6.88 7.14
CA GLU A 157 12.86 7.71 7.98
C GLU A 157 12.38 9.17 7.99
N SER A 158 12.04 9.72 6.81
CA SER A 158 11.46 11.06 6.72
C SER A 158 10.15 11.20 7.49
N LEU A 159 9.28 10.18 7.44
CA LEU A 159 8.07 10.15 8.24
C LEU A 159 8.37 10.09 9.73
N ALA A 160 9.28 9.20 10.16
CA ALA A 160 9.64 9.06 11.57
C ALA A 160 10.21 10.37 12.14
N ALA A 161 10.98 11.12 11.35
CA ALA A 161 11.53 12.41 11.74
C ALA A 161 10.46 13.48 12.06
N THR A 162 9.20 13.29 11.64
CA THR A 162 8.10 14.21 11.98
C THR A 162 7.65 14.11 13.44
N GLY A 163 8.00 13.03 14.16
CA GLY A 163 7.49 12.73 15.50
C GLY A 163 6.01 12.33 15.56
N LYS A 164 5.29 12.36 14.43
CA LYS A 164 3.87 11.97 14.31
C LYS A 164 3.68 10.60 13.64
N PHE A 165 4.77 9.87 13.40
CA PHE A 165 4.74 8.57 12.75
C PHE A 165 5.54 7.54 13.54
N ARG A 166 5.01 6.31 13.60
CA ARG A 166 5.66 5.14 14.19
C ARG A 166 5.61 3.97 13.22
N LEU A 167 6.78 3.46 12.84
CA LEU A 167 6.90 2.20 12.11
C LEU A 167 7.06 1.05 13.10
N VAL A 168 6.27 -0.01 12.94
CA VAL A 168 6.48 -1.30 13.59
C VAL A 168 6.74 -2.33 12.49
N SER A 169 7.99 -2.77 12.38
CA SER A 169 8.38 -3.81 11.42
C SER A 169 8.11 -5.20 12.00
N MET A 170 7.62 -6.11 11.15
CA MET A 170 7.40 -7.51 11.51
C MET A 170 7.88 -8.45 10.41
N TYR A 171 8.61 -9.49 10.76
CA TYR A 171 9.18 -10.45 9.81
C TYR A 171 8.80 -11.89 10.16
N SER A 172 8.29 -12.63 9.18
CA SER A 172 7.78 -14.00 9.39
C SER A 172 8.81 -15.12 9.18
N ARG A 173 9.98 -14.81 8.62
CA ARG A 173 11.03 -15.78 8.26
C ARG A 173 12.43 -15.37 8.70
N GLU A 174 12.55 -14.28 9.44
CA GLU A 174 13.83 -13.70 9.85
C GLU A 174 13.65 -13.03 11.21
N PHE A 175 14.60 -13.24 12.12
CA PHE A 175 14.72 -12.44 13.32
C PHE A 175 15.56 -11.22 13.01
N CYS A 176 15.04 -10.04 13.31
CA CYS A 176 15.75 -8.77 13.20
C CYS A 176 15.60 -8.01 14.51
N GLU A 177 16.70 -7.52 15.06
CA GLU A 177 16.68 -6.68 16.25
C GLU A 177 15.78 -5.46 16.02
N GLY A 178 14.98 -5.11 17.02
CA GLY A 178 14.01 -4.01 16.92
C GLY A 178 12.75 -4.30 16.10
N ALA A 179 12.58 -5.52 15.57
CA ALA A 179 11.38 -5.93 14.83
C ALA A 179 10.64 -7.08 15.52
N LEU A 180 9.33 -7.15 15.30
CA LEU A 180 8.52 -8.30 15.71
C LEU A 180 8.81 -9.51 14.82
N HIS A 181 8.71 -10.71 15.39
CA HIS A 181 8.88 -11.97 14.64
C HIS A 181 7.56 -12.76 14.58
N GLY A 182 7.28 -13.37 13.42
CA GLY A 182 6.15 -14.26 13.20
C GLY A 182 5.08 -13.67 12.28
N ARG A 183 3.80 -13.92 12.60
CA ARG A 183 2.65 -13.42 11.83
C ARG A 183 1.78 -12.49 12.69
N VAL A 184 1.03 -11.60 12.05
CA VAL A 184 0.03 -10.77 12.73
C VAL A 184 -0.99 -11.68 13.43
N THR A 185 -1.25 -11.38 14.70
CA THR A 185 -2.20 -12.07 15.58
C THR A 185 -2.99 -11.02 16.39
N PRO A 186 -4.10 -11.38 17.06
CA PRO A 186 -4.77 -10.47 17.98
C PRO A 186 -3.83 -9.92 19.05
N GLN A 187 -2.92 -10.74 19.59
CA GLN A 187 -1.96 -10.27 20.60
C GLN A 187 -1.05 -9.18 20.03
N VAL A 188 -0.49 -9.39 18.83
CA VAL A 188 0.34 -8.37 18.15
C VAL A 188 -0.44 -7.08 17.93
N LEU A 189 -1.71 -7.17 17.49
CA LEU A 189 -2.53 -5.97 17.27
C LEU A 189 -2.82 -5.24 18.59
N ARG A 190 -3.08 -5.98 19.68
CA ARG A 190 -3.26 -5.43 21.03
C ARG A 190 -1.99 -4.75 21.53
N ASP A 191 -0.83 -5.36 21.33
CA ASP A 191 0.45 -4.80 21.79
C ASP A 191 0.85 -3.56 20.99
N VAL A 192 0.52 -3.50 19.71
CA VAL A 192 0.86 -2.37 18.84
C VAL A 192 -0.14 -1.21 18.96
N PHE A 193 -1.44 -1.50 19.04
CA PHE A 193 -2.52 -0.50 18.93
C PHE A 193 -3.47 -0.44 20.13
N GLY A 194 -3.41 -1.39 21.05
CA GLY A 194 -4.39 -1.53 22.13
C GLY A 194 -4.31 -0.45 23.19
N GLY A 195 -5.39 -0.30 23.96
CA GLY A 195 -5.49 0.67 25.05
C GLY A 195 -5.89 2.08 24.59
N GLU A 196 -6.05 2.28 23.29
CA GLU A 196 -6.36 3.59 22.73
C GLU A 196 -7.82 3.72 22.29
N GLU A 197 -8.40 4.88 22.59
CA GLU A 197 -9.68 5.35 22.06
C GLU A 197 -9.48 6.24 20.82
N ASP A 198 -10.50 6.29 19.97
CA ASP A 198 -10.53 7.08 18.72
C ASP A 198 -9.40 6.76 17.72
N ILE A 199 -9.17 5.46 17.51
CA ILE A 199 -8.27 4.96 16.47
C ILE A 199 -9.05 4.57 15.19
N ARG A 200 -8.51 4.98 14.04
CA ARG A 200 -9.01 4.62 12.71
C ARG A 200 -8.04 3.71 12.00
N PHE A 201 -8.54 2.65 11.37
CA PHE A 201 -7.73 1.59 10.80
C PHE A 201 -7.83 1.49 9.27
N LEU A 202 -6.68 1.26 8.64
CA LEU A 202 -6.57 0.80 7.27
C LEU A 202 -5.81 -0.53 7.24
N ILE A 203 -6.34 -1.51 6.51
CA ILE A 203 -5.65 -2.79 6.28
C ILE A 203 -5.38 -2.93 4.79
N VAL A 204 -4.15 -3.26 4.43
CA VAL A 204 -3.76 -3.47 3.04
C VAL A 204 -3.01 -4.79 2.87
N GLY A 205 -3.59 -5.69 2.08
CA GLY A 205 -3.04 -7.01 1.82
C GLY A 205 -3.88 -7.78 0.81
N THR A 206 -3.74 -9.11 0.80
CA THR A 206 -4.68 -9.95 0.06
C THR A 206 -6.07 -9.87 0.68
N LYS A 207 -7.11 -10.24 -0.07
CA LYS A 207 -8.48 -10.26 0.47
C LYS A 207 -8.62 -11.12 1.72
N GLU A 208 -7.93 -12.25 1.74
CA GLU A 208 -7.92 -13.16 2.87
C GLU A 208 -7.22 -12.54 4.08
N MET A 209 -6.05 -11.92 3.89
CA MET A 209 -5.34 -11.21 4.95
C MET A 209 -6.19 -10.08 5.54
N MET A 210 -6.83 -9.27 4.69
CA MET A 210 -7.71 -8.19 5.15
C MET A 210 -8.87 -8.75 5.97
N ALA A 211 -9.60 -9.74 5.46
CA ALA A 211 -10.73 -10.35 6.18
C ALA A 211 -10.31 -11.00 7.51
N GLN A 212 -9.15 -11.65 7.56
CA GLN A 212 -8.61 -12.20 8.81
C GLN A 212 -8.23 -11.09 9.79
N THR A 213 -7.64 -9.99 9.32
CA THR A 213 -7.26 -8.86 10.18
C THR A 213 -8.49 -8.13 10.71
N ASP A 214 -9.56 -8.03 9.92
CA ASP A 214 -10.85 -7.48 10.38
C ASP A 214 -11.38 -8.25 11.59
N LEU A 215 -11.30 -9.59 11.56
CA LEU A 215 -11.70 -10.44 12.69
C LEU A 215 -10.78 -10.24 13.90
N MET A 216 -9.46 -10.23 13.68
CA MET A 216 -8.49 -10.03 14.76
C MET A 216 -8.60 -8.64 15.41
N LEU A 217 -8.91 -7.60 14.63
CA LEU A 217 -9.17 -6.25 15.14
C LEU A 217 -10.46 -6.21 15.96
N ALA A 218 -11.52 -6.91 15.51
CA ALA A 218 -12.75 -7.03 16.30
C ALA A 218 -12.50 -7.71 17.66
N ASP A 219 -11.67 -8.76 17.71
CA ASP A 219 -11.29 -9.47 18.94
C ASP A 219 -10.55 -8.58 19.96
N VAL A 220 -9.89 -7.52 19.49
CA VAL A 220 -9.19 -6.56 20.35
C VAL A 220 -9.95 -5.24 20.55
N GLY A 221 -11.21 -5.16 20.09
CA GLY A 221 -12.10 -4.03 20.35
C GLY A 221 -12.23 -3.01 19.21
N TYR A 222 -11.72 -3.30 18.02
CA TYR A 222 -11.71 -2.38 16.87
C TYR A 222 -12.50 -2.95 15.67
N PRO A 223 -13.83 -3.12 15.76
CA PRO A 223 -14.61 -3.75 14.71
C PRO A 223 -14.73 -2.87 13.45
N MET A 224 -14.58 -3.51 12.28
CA MET A 224 -14.87 -2.89 10.98
C MET A 224 -16.37 -3.00 10.63
N PRO A 225 -16.98 -2.00 9.96
CA PRO A 225 -16.37 -0.76 9.47
C PRO A 225 -16.35 0.39 10.50
N ALA A 226 -16.78 0.15 11.74
CA ALA A 226 -16.94 1.21 12.75
C ALA A 226 -15.64 1.96 13.05
N THR A 227 -14.50 1.29 12.98
CA THR A 227 -13.16 1.88 13.14
C THR A 227 -12.42 2.08 11.82
N ALA A 228 -13.05 1.89 10.65
CA ALA A 228 -12.36 2.04 9.37
C ALA A 228 -11.94 3.50 9.10
N LEU A 229 -10.69 3.69 8.65
CA LEU A 229 -10.18 4.98 8.18
C LEU A 229 -10.83 5.41 6.86
N LEU A 230 -11.10 4.45 5.97
CA LEU A 230 -11.67 4.69 4.65
C LEU A 230 -12.91 3.81 4.43
N GLN A 231 -14.08 4.42 4.23
CA GLN A 231 -15.39 3.74 4.04
C GLN A 231 -15.92 3.92 2.63
#